data_AF-A0A7S3XT62-F1
#
_entry.id   AF-A0A7S3XT62-F1
#
_cell.length_a   1.000
_cell.length_b   1.000
_cell.length_c   1.000
_cell.angle_alpha   90.00
_cell.angle_beta   90.00
_cell.angle_gamma   90.00
#
_symmetry.space_group_name_H-M   'P 1'
#
loop_
_entity.id
_entity.type
_entity.pdbx_description
1 polymer ?
#
loop_
_entity_poly.entity_id
_entity_poly.type
_entity_poly.pdbx_seq_one_letter_code
_entity_poly.pdbx_strand_id
1 'polypeptide(L)'
;AHHPDAQVNYYSNSLTQDMFSEFTDVGYAARAVPLACGAIFQNTPLEGWYQQVDEWRQGPFFYSHLTDALRLALMWKFGGIYMDADFVVMSNLTALPTMVASQGEPKHDLNGAFMKMPPGHPFLALAMEGYLQRYDPALCDNTRGRGPE
;
A
#
# COMPACT_ATOMS: atom_id res chain seq x y z
N ALA A 1 -5.39 17.75 11.86
CA ALA A 1 -5.12 18.82 10.88
C ALA A 1 -5.84 18.46 9.59
N HIS A 2 -6.18 19.45 8.76
CA HIS A 2 -7.07 19.27 7.63
C HIS A 2 -6.32 19.28 6.28
N HIS A 3 -6.72 18.44 5.31
CA HIS A 3 -6.11 18.36 3.97
C HIS A 3 -7.18 18.58 2.88
N PRO A 4 -7.77 19.78 2.78
CA PRO A 4 -8.90 20.03 1.89
C PRO A 4 -8.55 19.88 0.40
N ASP A 5 -7.29 20.13 0.05
CA ASP A 5 -6.80 20.05 -1.33
C ASP A 5 -6.27 18.65 -1.70
N ALA A 6 -6.29 17.69 -0.76
CA ALA A 6 -5.82 16.34 -1.04
C ALA A 6 -6.86 15.53 -1.81
N GLN A 7 -6.39 14.79 -2.83
CA GLN A 7 -7.19 13.75 -3.46
C GLN A 7 -6.95 12.43 -2.74
N VAL A 8 -8.01 11.89 -2.13
CA VAL A 8 -7.99 10.59 -1.43
C VAL A 8 -8.65 9.55 -2.32
N ASN A 9 -7.85 8.58 -2.78
CA ASN A 9 -8.32 7.48 -3.61
C ASN A 9 -8.46 6.20 -2.77
N TYR A 10 -9.66 5.67 -2.68
CA TYR A 10 -9.96 4.37 -2.07
C TYR A 10 -10.06 3.32 -3.18
N TYR A 11 -9.03 2.49 -3.31
CA TYR A 11 -9.03 1.40 -4.29
C TYR A 11 -9.83 0.21 -3.75
N SER A 12 -11.02 -0.02 -4.29
CA SER A 12 -11.92 -1.08 -3.83
C SER A 12 -12.85 -1.55 -4.94
N ASN A 13 -13.26 -2.82 -4.87
CA ASN A 13 -14.30 -3.40 -5.73
C ASN A 13 -15.67 -3.45 -5.04
N SER A 14 -15.77 -3.00 -3.78
CA SER A 14 -17.01 -3.00 -3.00
C SER A 14 -17.50 -1.59 -2.64
N LEU A 15 -16.61 -0.59 -2.64
CA LEU A 15 -16.98 0.79 -2.36
C LEU A 15 -17.48 1.47 -3.65
N THR A 16 -18.54 2.26 -3.52
CA THR A 16 -19.12 3.05 -4.61
C THR A 16 -18.96 4.54 -4.31
N GLN A 17 -19.00 5.39 -5.35
CA GLN A 17 -18.70 6.82 -5.19
C GLN A 17 -19.72 7.54 -4.29
N ASP A 18 -20.97 7.11 -4.31
CA ASP A 18 -22.06 7.64 -3.47
C ASP A 18 -21.83 7.42 -1.98
N MET A 19 -21.03 6.43 -1.58
CA MET A 19 -20.64 6.23 -0.18
C MET A 19 -19.77 7.37 0.38
N PHE A 20 -19.25 8.25 -0.49
CA PHE A 20 -18.43 9.39 -0.12
C PHE A 20 -19.17 10.73 -0.23
N SER A 21 -20.49 10.72 -0.48
CA SER A 21 -21.30 11.93 -0.67
C SER A 21 -21.12 12.96 0.44
N GLU A 22 -21.16 12.53 1.71
CA GLU A 22 -20.98 13.40 2.88
C GLU A 22 -19.66 14.19 2.84
N PHE A 23 -18.60 13.63 2.27
CA PHE A 23 -17.31 14.30 2.12
C PHE A 23 -17.27 15.16 0.86
N THR A 24 -17.77 14.64 -0.26
CA THR A 24 -17.73 15.35 -1.55
C THR A 24 -18.65 16.57 -1.56
N ASP A 25 -19.78 16.52 -0.87
CA ASP A 25 -20.76 17.61 -0.79
C ASP A 25 -20.20 18.83 -0.04
N VAL A 26 -19.24 18.62 0.86
CA VAL A 26 -18.53 19.67 1.59
C VAL A 26 -17.17 20.01 0.97
N GLY A 27 -16.90 19.53 -0.26
CA GLY A 27 -15.78 19.97 -1.09
C GLY A 27 -14.53 19.09 -1.07
N TYR A 28 -14.56 17.92 -0.42
CA TYR A 28 -13.39 17.05 -0.33
C TYR A 28 -13.29 16.13 -1.54
N ALA A 29 -12.08 15.92 -2.03
CA ALA A 29 -11.83 15.01 -3.14
C ALA A 29 -11.63 13.56 -2.66
N ALA A 30 -12.70 12.90 -2.22
CA ALA A 30 -12.71 11.46 -1.91
C ALA A 30 -13.27 10.65 -3.09
N ARG A 31 -12.54 9.62 -3.54
CA ARG A 31 -12.89 8.83 -4.72
C ARG A 31 -12.87 7.33 -4.45
N ALA A 32 -13.95 6.66 -4.84
CA ALA A 32 -13.95 5.21 -5.00
C ALA A 32 -13.31 4.87 -6.36
N VAL A 33 -12.23 4.09 -6.35
CA VAL A 33 -11.51 3.69 -7.57
C VAL A 33 -11.57 2.16 -7.69
N PRO A 34 -11.98 1.60 -8.85
CA PRO A 34 -11.97 0.15 -9.04
C PRO A 34 -10.59 -0.45 -8.78
N LEU A 35 -10.55 -1.51 -7.97
CA LEU A 35 -9.32 -2.25 -7.67
C LEU A 35 -9.02 -3.24 -8.80
N ALA A 36 -8.51 -2.70 -9.91
CA ALA A 36 -8.08 -3.45 -11.08
C ALA A 36 -6.65 -4.00 -10.89
N CYS A 37 -6.51 -5.05 -10.06
CA CYS A 37 -5.20 -5.61 -9.66
C CYS A 37 -4.27 -5.91 -10.85
N GLY A 38 -4.80 -6.48 -11.96
CA GLY A 38 -3.98 -6.76 -13.14
C GLY A 38 -3.29 -5.52 -13.71
N ALA A 39 -3.99 -4.39 -13.80
CA ALA A 39 -3.41 -3.12 -14.25
C ALA A 39 -2.44 -2.51 -13.21
N ILE A 40 -2.71 -2.74 -11.91
CA ILE A 40 -1.87 -2.27 -10.80
C ILE A 40 -0.55 -3.05 -10.73
N PHE A 41 -0.53 -4.34 -11.06
CA PHE A 41 0.71 -5.14 -11.04
C PHE A 41 1.48 -5.11 -12.37
N GLN A 42 0.83 -4.76 -13.48
CA GLN A 42 1.48 -4.67 -14.79
C GLN A 42 2.71 -3.75 -14.78
N ASN A 43 3.83 -4.18 -15.36
CA ASN A 43 5.10 -3.46 -15.39
C ASN A 43 5.66 -3.13 -13.98
N THR A 44 5.40 -4.00 -13.01
CA THR A 44 6.05 -3.96 -11.68
C THR A 44 6.83 -5.25 -11.46
N PRO A 45 7.85 -5.27 -10.60
CA PRO A 45 8.53 -6.52 -10.22
C PRO A 45 7.57 -7.62 -9.75
N LEU A 46 6.43 -7.26 -9.15
CA LEU A 46 5.40 -8.19 -8.66
C LEU A 46 4.48 -8.76 -9.75
N GLU A 47 4.64 -8.37 -11.02
CA GLU A 47 3.76 -8.83 -12.11
C GLU A 47 3.71 -10.35 -12.22
N GLY A 48 4.88 -11.01 -12.23
CA GLY A 48 4.96 -12.47 -12.31
C GLY A 48 4.42 -13.20 -11.07
N TRP A 49 4.46 -12.55 -9.91
CA TRP A 49 3.81 -13.09 -8.70
C TRP A 49 2.29 -13.00 -8.80
N TYR A 50 1.76 -11.89 -9.30
CA TYR A 50 0.32 -11.73 -9.49
C TYR A 50 -0.24 -12.66 -10.58
N GLN A 51 0.55 -13.05 -11.59
CA GLN A 51 0.14 -14.06 -12.57
C GLN A 51 -0.19 -15.43 -11.94
N GLN A 52 0.31 -15.70 -10.74
CA GLN A 52 0.05 -16.93 -9.97
C GLN A 52 -1.02 -16.73 -8.87
N VAL A 53 -1.79 -15.62 -8.90
CA VAL A 53 -2.72 -15.24 -7.83
C VAL A 53 -3.76 -16.32 -7.47
N ASP A 54 -4.18 -17.15 -8.42
CA ASP A 54 -5.15 -18.22 -8.16
C ASP A 54 -4.56 -19.38 -7.34
N GLU A 55 -3.25 -19.61 -7.42
CA GLU A 55 -2.53 -20.51 -6.51
C GLU A 55 -2.45 -19.89 -5.12
N TRP A 56 -2.01 -18.63 -5.04
CA TRP A 56 -1.86 -17.92 -3.76
C TRP A 56 -3.18 -17.75 -3.00
N ARG A 57 -4.30 -17.64 -3.73
CA ARG A 57 -5.65 -17.50 -3.15
C ARG A 57 -6.05 -18.65 -2.23
N GLN A 58 -5.40 -19.82 -2.38
CA GLN A 58 -5.67 -20.99 -1.55
C GLN A 58 -4.98 -20.92 -0.18
N GLY A 59 -4.00 -20.02 -0.02
CA GLY A 59 -3.25 -19.84 1.22
C GLY A 59 -4.07 -19.13 2.31
N PRO A 60 -3.79 -19.43 3.60
CA PRO A 60 -4.53 -18.85 4.73
C PRO A 60 -4.32 -17.35 4.91
N PHE A 61 -3.25 -16.78 4.32
CA PHE A 61 -2.86 -15.38 4.45
C PHE A 61 -2.98 -14.58 3.14
N PHE A 62 -3.70 -15.13 2.15
CA PHE A 62 -3.81 -14.55 0.82
C PHE A 62 -4.15 -13.04 0.82
N TYR A 63 -5.14 -12.64 1.60
CA TYR A 63 -5.56 -11.24 1.64
C TYR A 63 -4.49 -10.33 2.24
N SER A 64 -3.75 -10.77 3.26
CA SER A 64 -2.61 -10.04 3.82
C SER A 64 -1.52 -9.88 2.77
N HIS A 65 -1.18 -10.95 2.06
CA HIS A 65 -0.18 -10.92 0.98
C HIS A 65 -0.58 -10.01 -0.16
N LEU A 66 -1.86 -10.06 -0.57
CA LEU A 66 -2.36 -9.23 -1.64
C LEU A 66 -2.35 -7.74 -1.27
N THR A 67 -2.73 -7.38 -0.04
CA THR A 67 -2.69 -5.97 0.40
C THR A 67 -1.25 -5.47 0.58
N ASP A 68 -0.33 -6.31 1.04
CA ASP A 68 1.11 -6.03 1.09
C ASP A 68 1.70 -5.77 -0.30
N ALA A 69 1.37 -6.61 -1.27
CA ALA A 69 1.79 -6.45 -2.65
C ALA A 69 1.17 -5.19 -3.29
N LEU A 70 -0.14 -4.96 -3.08
CA LEU A 70 -0.86 -3.82 -3.64
C LEU A 70 -0.32 -2.49 -3.15
N ARG A 71 0.02 -2.33 -1.86
CA ARG A 71 0.54 -1.05 -1.36
C ARG A 71 1.84 -0.65 -2.03
N LEU A 72 2.74 -1.62 -2.28
CA LEU A 72 3.99 -1.38 -2.97
C LEU A 72 3.76 -1.03 -4.44
N ALA A 73 2.90 -1.78 -5.13
CA ALA A 73 2.59 -1.56 -6.54
C ALA A 73 1.86 -0.23 -6.79
N LEU A 74 0.90 0.14 -5.94
CA LEU A 74 0.22 1.43 -5.99
C LEU A 74 1.20 2.59 -5.77
N MET A 75 2.06 2.49 -4.74
CA MET A 75 3.09 3.49 -4.50
C MET A 75 4.10 3.58 -5.65
N TRP A 76 4.45 2.46 -6.27
CA TRP A 76 5.35 2.45 -7.44
C TRP A 76 4.74 3.21 -8.61
N LYS A 77 3.46 2.99 -8.90
CA LYS A 77 2.78 3.61 -10.05
C LYS A 77 2.43 5.07 -9.83
N PHE A 78 1.90 5.41 -8.66
CA PHE A 78 1.26 6.70 -8.42
C PHE A 78 2.05 7.59 -7.46
N GLY A 79 2.89 6.99 -6.60
CA GLY A 79 3.57 7.69 -5.52
C GLY A 79 2.60 8.43 -4.60
N GLY A 80 3.07 9.52 -3.99
CA GLY A 80 2.28 10.32 -3.08
C GLY A 80 2.39 9.78 -1.66
N ILE A 81 1.24 9.57 -1.01
CA ILE A 81 1.14 9.05 0.35
C ILE A 81 0.25 7.81 0.32
N TYR A 82 0.77 6.69 0.84
CA TYR A 82 -0.03 5.53 1.22
C TYR A 82 -0.18 5.52 2.73
N MET A 83 -1.37 5.16 3.19
CA MET A 83 -1.65 4.91 4.60
C MET A 83 -2.74 3.86 4.74
N ASP A 84 -2.69 3.07 5.81
CA ASP A 84 -3.78 2.18 6.16
C ASP A 84 -5.05 2.98 6.49
N ALA A 85 -6.21 2.36 6.27
CA ALA A 85 -7.51 3.02 6.41
C ALA A 85 -7.88 3.35 7.87
N ASP A 86 -7.13 2.83 8.84
CA ASP A 86 -7.30 3.03 10.28
C ASP A 86 -6.43 4.17 10.85
N PHE A 87 -5.72 4.92 9.99
CA PHE A 87 -4.97 6.10 10.41
C PHE A 87 -5.88 7.28 10.76
N VAL A 88 -5.68 7.85 11.95
CA VAL A 88 -6.23 9.16 12.32
C VAL A 88 -5.15 10.23 12.15
N VAL A 89 -5.34 11.13 11.18
CA VAL A 89 -4.33 12.13 10.81
C VAL A 89 -4.43 13.37 11.71
N MET A 90 -3.50 13.46 12.66
CA MET A 90 -3.47 14.57 13.63
C MET A 90 -2.82 15.84 13.08
N SER A 91 -1.91 15.72 12.10
CA SER A 91 -1.07 16.83 11.63
C SER A 91 -0.95 16.86 10.10
N ASN A 92 -0.58 18.03 9.56
CA ASN A 92 -0.43 18.20 8.12
C ASN A 92 0.76 17.35 7.62
N LEU A 93 0.53 16.59 6.54
CA LEU A 93 1.49 15.62 5.98
C LEU A 93 2.31 16.20 4.81
N THR A 94 1.94 17.39 4.31
CA THR A 94 2.54 18.02 3.13
C THR A 94 4.03 18.28 3.32
N ALA A 95 4.43 18.72 4.52
CA ALA A 95 5.83 19.05 4.83
C ALA A 95 6.74 17.83 5.08
N LEU A 96 6.19 16.61 5.15
CA LEU A 96 7.01 15.42 5.38
C LEU A 96 7.97 15.16 4.21
N PRO A 97 9.23 14.76 4.44
CA PRO A 97 10.12 14.30 3.38
C PRO A 97 9.68 12.94 2.83
N THR A 98 10.43 12.40 1.87
CA THR A 98 10.30 10.99 1.50
C THR A 98 10.62 10.12 2.72
N MET A 99 9.72 9.22 3.09
CA MET A 99 9.83 8.40 4.30
C MET A 99 8.99 7.12 4.26
N VAL A 100 9.35 6.18 5.13
CA VAL A 100 8.60 4.97 5.48
C VAL A 100 8.46 4.95 7.00
N ALA A 101 7.33 4.49 7.52
CA ALA A 101 7.15 4.38 8.96
C ALA A 101 8.07 3.30 9.57
N SER A 102 8.52 3.54 10.79
CA SER A 102 9.15 2.52 11.64
C SER A 102 8.19 2.10 12.74
N GLN A 103 8.18 0.82 13.09
CA GLN A 103 7.41 0.27 14.20
C GLN A 103 8.34 -0.45 15.18
N GLY A 104 8.05 -0.25 16.47
CA GLY A 104 8.73 -0.93 17.55
C GLY A 104 9.81 -0.08 18.22
N GLU A 105 9.84 -0.15 19.55
CA GLU A 105 10.92 0.31 20.42
C GLU A 105 11.27 -0.91 21.28
N PRO A 106 12.52 -1.41 21.30
CA PRO A 106 13.76 -0.85 20.75
C PRO A 106 14.10 -1.28 19.31
N LYS A 107 13.28 -2.12 18.66
CA LYS A 107 13.51 -2.58 17.28
C LYS A 107 12.84 -1.66 16.28
N HIS A 108 13.62 -0.93 15.49
CA HIS A 108 13.11 -0.05 14.43
C HIS A 108 12.82 -0.84 13.13
N ASP A 109 11.88 -1.78 13.20
CA ASP A 109 11.44 -2.48 12.00
C ASP A 109 10.69 -1.49 11.09
N LEU A 110 10.92 -1.56 9.78
CA LEU A 110 10.16 -0.76 8.83
C LEU A 110 8.74 -1.34 8.69
N ASN A 111 7.75 -0.46 8.62
CA ASN A 111 6.34 -0.81 8.47
C ASN A 111 5.76 -0.15 7.20
N GLY A 112 5.00 -0.94 6.43
CA GLY A 112 4.33 -0.50 5.20
C GLY A 112 3.03 0.31 5.42
N ALA A 113 2.58 0.49 6.66
CA ALA A 113 1.33 1.15 7.04
C ALA A 113 1.32 2.65 6.74
N PHE A 114 2.49 3.27 6.56
CA PHE A 114 2.62 4.63 6.04
C PHE A 114 3.87 4.78 5.18
N MET A 115 3.70 5.35 4.00
CA MET A 115 4.80 5.65 3.08
C MET A 115 4.53 6.97 2.37
N LYS A 116 5.57 7.79 2.21
CA LYS A 116 5.55 8.98 1.35
C LYS A 116 6.75 8.97 0.44
N MET A 117 6.55 8.92 -0.87
CA MET A 117 7.63 8.97 -1.86
C MET A 117 7.11 9.25 -3.28
N PRO A 118 7.96 9.71 -4.21
CA PRO A 118 7.55 9.86 -5.61
C PRO A 118 7.28 8.50 -6.29
N PRO A 119 6.49 8.48 -7.38
CA PRO A 119 6.31 7.27 -8.18
C PRO A 119 7.66 6.79 -8.75
N GLY A 120 7.82 5.47 -8.90
CA GLY A 120 9.03 4.86 -9.43
C GLY A 120 10.26 4.94 -8.53
N HIS A 121 10.11 5.30 -7.25
CA HIS A 121 11.25 5.42 -6.33
C HIS A 121 11.99 4.07 -6.20
N PRO A 122 13.34 4.01 -6.32
CA PRO A 122 14.11 2.75 -6.32
C PRO A 122 13.88 1.86 -5.09
N PHE A 123 13.62 2.48 -3.93
CA PHE A 123 13.25 1.75 -2.71
C PHE A 123 12.06 0.80 -2.92
N LEU A 124 11.04 1.20 -3.70
CA LEU A 124 9.85 0.38 -3.93
C LEU A 124 10.16 -0.82 -4.82
N ALA A 125 11.05 -0.67 -5.82
CA ALA A 125 11.54 -1.80 -6.61
C ALA A 125 12.26 -2.81 -5.70
N LEU A 126 13.20 -2.32 -4.87
CA LEU A 126 13.92 -3.16 -3.91
C LEU A 126 13.01 -3.82 -2.88
N ALA A 127 11.97 -3.11 -2.42
CA ALA A 127 10.98 -3.67 -1.50
C ALA A 127 10.14 -4.78 -2.16
N MET A 128 9.72 -4.59 -3.42
CA MET A 128 9.01 -5.61 -4.19
C MET A 128 9.89 -6.83 -4.49
N GLU A 129 11.15 -6.62 -4.86
CA GLU A 129 12.13 -7.70 -5.04
C GLU A 129 12.38 -8.45 -3.71
N GLY A 130 12.52 -7.70 -2.62
CA GLY A 130 12.69 -8.25 -1.28
C GLY A 130 11.51 -9.08 -0.81
N TYR A 131 10.29 -8.66 -1.14
CA TYR A 131 9.05 -9.41 -0.94
C TYR A 131 9.09 -10.74 -1.70
N LEU A 132 9.46 -10.73 -2.99
CA LEU A 132 9.52 -11.94 -3.81
C LEU A 132 10.57 -12.94 -3.30
N GLN A 133 11.75 -12.45 -2.92
CA GLN A 133 12.83 -13.29 -2.40
C GLN A 133 12.47 -14.02 -1.09
N ARG A 134 11.54 -13.45 -0.31
CA ARG A 134 11.16 -13.94 1.01
C ARG A 134 9.75 -14.52 1.04
N TYR A 135 9.07 -14.54 -0.09
CA TYR A 135 7.67 -14.94 -0.15
C TYR A 135 7.50 -16.37 0.34
N ASP A 136 6.78 -16.52 1.44
CA ASP A 136 6.37 -17.78 2.02
C ASP A 136 4.84 -17.75 2.17
N PRO A 137 4.10 -18.61 1.45
CA PRO A 137 2.64 -18.65 1.55
C PRO A 137 2.15 -19.11 2.93
N ALA A 138 3.03 -19.70 3.76
CA ALA A 138 2.72 -20.17 5.10
C ALA A 138 2.94 -19.11 6.19
N LEU A 139 3.54 -17.96 5.87
CA LEU A 139 3.75 -16.86 6.82
C LEU A 139 2.79 -15.72 6.54
N CYS A 140 2.20 -15.13 7.59
CA CYS A 140 1.29 -14.00 7.43
C CYS A 140 2.01 -12.74 6.89
N ASP A 141 3.28 -12.55 7.27
CA ASP A 141 4.06 -11.36 6.98
C ASP A 141 5.31 -11.71 6.16
N ASN A 142 5.28 -11.35 4.88
CA ASN A 142 6.38 -11.51 3.94
C ASN A 142 7.23 -10.24 3.79
N THR A 143 6.96 -9.22 4.61
CA THR A 143 7.62 -7.90 4.57
C THR A 143 8.60 -7.69 5.72
N ARG A 144 8.50 -8.45 6.82
CA ARG A 144 9.48 -8.41 7.91
C ARG A 144 10.83 -8.98 7.48
N GLY A 145 11.87 -8.16 7.62
CA GLY A 145 13.24 -8.64 7.55
C GLY A 145 13.49 -9.64 8.67
N ARG A 146 13.74 -10.91 8.35
CA ARG A 146 14.58 -11.71 9.24
C ARG A 146 15.97 -11.10 9.15
N GLY A 147 16.41 -10.46 10.24
CA GLY A 147 17.84 -10.14 10.38
C GLY A 147 18.65 -11.43 10.20
N PRO A 148 19.93 -11.35 9.82
CA PRO A 148 20.79 -12.53 9.82
C PRO A 148 20.73 -13.18 11.22
N GLU A 149 20.58 -14.51 11.24
CA GLU A 149 20.79 -15.31 12.45
C GLU A 149 22.23 -15.18 12.96
#